data_AF-A0A661NC35-F1
#
_entry.id   AF-A0A661NC35-F1
#
_cell.length_a   1.000
_cell.length_b   1.000
_cell.length_c   1.000
_cell.angle_alpha   90.00
_cell.angle_beta   90.00
_cell.angle_gamma   90.00
#
_symmetry.space_group_name_H-M   'P 1'
#
loop_
_entity.id
_entity.type
_entity.pdbx_description
1 polymer ?
#
loop_
_entity_poly.entity_id
_entity_poly.type
_entity_poly.pdbx_seq_one_letter_code
_entity_poly.pdbx_strand_id
1 'polypeptide(L)'
;PKDPRRLPVAPSVPALCVLAAMRPVTRASRFGLAYGVFCVLLSLMAFRSMRFVAHQLLFCAPFIAAGLSQLPGFSAMRRGVVGLVGAAAVASTLWMLQTVPALGFGLGEPKREYPWASAELVEQGIDQPRMLASLQDSWFLMFGVPNGKLLIDGRVPYYGPEMIRRVSRSFTDPRLFADQLSAYDVNTVVIDHTRSDHIVATEYLSSRDDWALAFIEDGHSLFVRRDVSTGLRPFEIVGPGYRTGHLLDARLDDAQVSSEVERLGSQLNTTSIHAWHQGLELLRPLARDGDRAGIRMHRGPDERARARAAYDRLCVAANRYPGFTTIEIYRAMAALAACDIAEAREALGRAVYGGQTRGTSLAAVELSLRAGEASERAAAVAHVARLNARPESRDDPWVVAIAEDVDVRCAPP
;
A
#
# COMPACT_ATOMS: atom_id res chain seq x y z
N PRO A 1 -8.30 -4.20 -4.79
CA PRO A 1 -8.85 -4.15 -6.17
C PRO A 1 -9.01 -2.71 -6.66
N LYS A 2 -8.57 -2.40 -7.89
CA LYS A 2 -8.63 -1.05 -8.49
C LYS A 2 -10.05 -0.52 -8.74
N ASP A 3 -11.08 -1.36 -8.59
CA ASP A 3 -12.49 -0.99 -8.70
C ASP A 3 -13.33 -1.79 -7.69
N PRO A 4 -13.84 -1.17 -6.61
CA PRO A 4 -14.67 -1.85 -5.62
C PRO A 4 -15.99 -2.38 -6.21
N ARG A 5 -16.44 -1.91 -7.38
CA ARG A 5 -17.62 -2.44 -8.08
C ARG A 5 -17.38 -3.84 -8.69
N ARG A 6 -16.12 -4.29 -8.76
CA ARG A 6 -15.79 -5.67 -9.18
C ARG A 6 -15.92 -6.68 -8.05
N LEU A 7 -15.86 -6.25 -6.79
CA LEU A 7 -16.04 -7.12 -5.61
C LEU A 7 -17.38 -7.86 -5.60
N PRO A 8 -18.54 -7.25 -5.94
CA PRO A 8 -19.81 -7.98 -5.99
C PRO A 8 -19.96 -8.88 -7.22
N VAL A 9 -19.14 -8.74 -8.27
CA VAL A 9 -19.23 -9.59 -9.47
C VAL A 9 -18.95 -11.06 -9.10
N ALA A 10 -17.94 -11.29 -8.26
CA ALA A 10 -17.52 -12.62 -7.84
C ALA A 10 -18.62 -13.43 -7.13
N PRO A 11 -19.39 -12.89 -6.16
CA PRO A 11 -20.53 -13.61 -5.57
C PRO A 11 -21.79 -13.57 -6.45
N SER A 12 -21.97 -12.56 -7.31
CA SER A 12 -23.18 -12.40 -8.14
C SER A 12 -23.30 -13.42 -9.26
N VAL A 13 -22.21 -13.68 -9.99
CA VAL A 13 -22.23 -14.63 -11.11
C VAL A 13 -22.58 -16.05 -10.65
N PRO A 14 -21.94 -16.63 -9.61
CA PRO A 14 -22.32 -17.93 -9.08
C PRO A 14 -23.76 -17.95 -8.54
N ALA A 15 -24.21 -16.89 -7.87
CA ALA A 15 -25.58 -16.82 -7.35
C ALA A 15 -26.63 -16.88 -8.48
N LEU A 16 -26.43 -16.14 -9.57
CA LEU A 16 -27.28 -16.20 -10.75
C LEU A 16 -27.29 -17.60 -11.38
N CYS A 17 -26.11 -18.22 -11.49
CA CYS A 17 -25.98 -19.58 -11.99
C CYS A 17 -26.67 -20.61 -11.08
N VAL A 18 -26.61 -20.46 -9.75
CA VAL A 18 -27.35 -21.29 -8.79
C VAL A 18 -28.85 -21.15 -9.01
N LEU A 19 -29.36 -19.92 -9.18
CA LEU A 19 -30.79 -19.69 -9.45
C LEU A 19 -31.24 -20.35 -10.77
N ALA A 20 -30.43 -20.23 -11.83
CA ALA A 20 -30.71 -20.88 -13.12
C ALA A 20 -30.66 -22.43 -13.02
N ALA A 21 -29.72 -22.97 -12.25
CA ALA A 21 -29.56 -24.41 -12.03
C ALA A 21 -30.62 -25.00 -11.06
N MET A 22 -31.31 -24.17 -10.29
CA MET A 22 -32.19 -24.62 -9.22
C MET A 22 -33.33 -25.48 -9.73
N ARG A 23 -34.04 -25.03 -10.77
CA ARG A 23 -35.18 -25.75 -11.34
C ARG A 23 -34.82 -27.14 -11.94
N PRO A 24 -33.76 -27.28 -12.76
CA PRO A 24 -33.37 -28.60 -13.27
C PRO A 24 -32.87 -29.54 -12.17
N VAL A 25 -32.03 -29.07 -11.25
CA VAL A 25 -31.43 -29.92 -10.21
C VAL A 25 -32.45 -30.37 -9.16
N THR A 26 -33.38 -29.49 -8.76
CA THR A 26 -34.45 -29.83 -7.80
C THR A 26 -35.40 -30.90 -8.30
N ARG A 27 -35.64 -30.96 -9.62
CA ARG A 27 -36.51 -31.97 -10.23
C ARG A 27 -35.83 -33.31 -10.43
N ALA A 28 -34.52 -33.30 -10.69
CA ALA A 28 -33.77 -34.51 -11.03
C ALA A 28 -33.16 -35.24 -9.82
N SER A 29 -33.06 -34.59 -8.65
CA SER A 29 -32.40 -35.15 -7.47
C SER A 29 -33.30 -35.16 -6.25
N ARG A 30 -33.31 -36.27 -5.52
CA ARG A 30 -34.02 -36.43 -4.23
C ARG A 30 -33.62 -35.39 -3.19
N PHE A 31 -32.38 -34.89 -3.25
CA PHE A 31 -31.84 -33.88 -2.33
C PHE A 31 -31.61 -32.52 -2.99
N GLY A 32 -32.06 -32.33 -4.23
CA GLY A 32 -31.79 -31.13 -5.02
C GLY A 32 -32.30 -29.83 -4.38
N LEU A 33 -33.45 -29.89 -3.69
CA LEU A 33 -34.00 -28.73 -2.97
C LEU A 33 -33.15 -28.33 -1.76
N ALA A 34 -32.80 -29.30 -0.90
CA ALA A 34 -31.96 -29.03 0.26
C ALA A 34 -30.60 -28.46 -0.17
N TYR A 35 -29.99 -29.03 -1.22
CA TYR A 35 -28.72 -28.54 -1.73
C TYR A 35 -28.82 -27.17 -2.40
N GLY A 36 -29.93 -26.89 -3.11
CA GLY A 36 -30.21 -25.56 -3.66
C GLY A 36 -30.37 -24.50 -2.57
N VAL A 37 -31.10 -24.80 -1.49
CA VAL A 37 -31.23 -23.91 -0.33
C VAL A 37 -29.86 -23.63 0.30
N PHE A 38 -29.03 -24.67 0.47
CA PHE A 38 -27.66 -24.51 0.96
C PHE A 38 -26.81 -23.59 0.06
N CYS A 39 -26.88 -23.76 -1.26
CA CYS A 39 -26.16 -22.90 -2.22
C CYS A 39 -26.63 -21.44 -2.18
N VAL A 40 -27.93 -21.20 -1.98
CA VAL A 40 -28.48 -19.84 -1.79
C VAL A 40 -27.96 -19.22 -0.49
N LEU A 41 -27.97 -19.97 0.62
CA LEU A 41 -27.45 -19.50 1.91
C LEU A 41 -25.96 -19.14 1.81
N LEU A 42 -25.14 -19.99 1.19
CA LEU A 42 -23.73 -19.69 0.93
C LEU A 42 -23.55 -18.44 0.06
N SER A 43 -24.41 -18.25 -0.93
CA SER A 43 -24.39 -17.05 -1.77
C SER A 43 -24.70 -15.79 -0.98
N LEU A 44 -25.74 -15.81 -0.13
CA LEU A 44 -26.07 -14.71 0.78
C LEU A 44 -24.92 -14.41 1.75
N MET A 45 -24.29 -15.45 2.29
CA MET A 45 -23.12 -15.32 3.17
C MET A 45 -21.92 -14.70 2.43
N ALA A 46 -21.67 -15.09 1.17
CA ALA A 46 -20.62 -14.54 0.33
C ALA A 46 -20.87 -13.06 -0.05
N PHE A 47 -22.12 -12.68 -0.30
CA PHE A 47 -22.51 -11.28 -0.48
C PHE A 47 -22.26 -10.45 0.79
N ARG A 48 -22.51 -11.03 1.97
CA ARG A 48 -22.27 -10.35 3.25
C ARG A 48 -20.79 -10.30 3.63
N SER A 49 -19.98 -11.26 3.17
CA SER A 49 -18.59 -11.39 3.60
C SER A 49 -17.75 -12.19 2.60
N MET A 50 -16.66 -11.57 2.12
CA MET A 50 -15.73 -12.18 1.17
C MET A 50 -15.14 -13.52 1.62
N ARG A 51 -15.01 -13.76 2.93
CA ARG A 51 -14.53 -15.05 3.48
C ARG A 51 -15.32 -16.28 3.00
N PHE A 52 -16.58 -16.08 2.59
CA PHE A 52 -17.43 -17.15 2.12
C PHE A 52 -17.45 -17.31 0.60
N VAL A 53 -16.78 -16.45 -0.17
CA VAL A 53 -16.73 -16.56 -1.64
C VAL A 53 -16.07 -17.87 -2.06
N ALA A 54 -14.96 -18.26 -1.45
CA ALA A 54 -14.30 -19.54 -1.73
C ALA A 54 -15.23 -20.74 -1.44
N HIS A 55 -15.95 -20.70 -0.31
CA HIS A 55 -16.92 -21.72 0.06
C HIS A 55 -18.10 -21.76 -0.92
N GLN A 56 -18.64 -20.60 -1.30
CA GLN A 56 -19.68 -20.48 -2.31
C GLN A 56 -19.23 -21.10 -3.63
N LEU A 57 -18.04 -20.76 -4.13
CA LEU A 57 -17.52 -21.31 -5.38
C LEU A 57 -17.34 -22.83 -5.29
N LEU A 58 -16.75 -23.33 -4.20
CA LEU A 58 -16.50 -24.76 -4.01
C LEU A 58 -17.79 -25.58 -3.97
N PHE A 59 -18.80 -25.13 -3.23
CA PHE A 59 -20.03 -25.89 -3.03
C PHE A 59 -21.10 -25.60 -4.09
N CYS A 60 -21.12 -24.41 -4.70
CA CYS A 60 -22.08 -24.13 -5.76
C CYS A 60 -21.65 -24.71 -7.11
N ALA A 61 -20.35 -24.92 -7.36
CA ALA A 61 -19.86 -25.42 -8.65
C ALA A 61 -20.51 -26.75 -9.09
N PRO A 62 -20.62 -27.80 -8.24
CA PRO A 62 -21.30 -29.04 -8.63
C PRO A 62 -22.78 -28.84 -8.93
N PHE A 63 -23.46 -27.96 -8.18
CA PHE A 63 -24.87 -27.66 -8.38
C PHE A 63 -25.10 -26.94 -9.72
N ILE A 64 -24.27 -25.94 -10.01
CA ILE A 64 -24.28 -25.21 -11.27
C ILE A 64 -23.99 -26.17 -12.44
N ALA A 65 -22.97 -27.02 -12.32
CA ALA A 65 -22.61 -27.99 -13.35
C ALA A 65 -23.74 -28.99 -13.63
N ALA A 66 -24.42 -29.48 -12.58
CA ALA A 66 -25.57 -30.36 -12.71
C ALA A 66 -26.79 -29.68 -13.36
N GLY A 67 -26.98 -28.38 -13.15
CA GLY A 67 -28.02 -27.62 -13.85
C GLY A 67 -27.69 -27.38 -15.32
N LEU A 68 -26.44 -27.00 -15.62
CA LEU A 68 -25.97 -26.77 -16.98
C LEU A 68 -25.99 -28.04 -17.83
N SER A 69 -25.67 -29.20 -17.25
CA SER A 69 -25.68 -30.47 -17.97
C SER A 69 -27.06 -30.92 -18.45
N GLN A 70 -28.14 -30.37 -17.87
CA GLN A 70 -29.51 -30.62 -18.27
C GLN A 70 -30.00 -29.68 -19.39
N LEU A 71 -29.21 -28.67 -19.77
CA LEU A 71 -29.60 -27.76 -20.86
C LEU A 71 -29.42 -28.44 -22.22
N PRO A 72 -30.43 -28.37 -23.12
CA PRO A 72 -30.30 -28.92 -24.47
C PRO A 72 -29.17 -28.23 -25.23
N GLY A 73 -28.32 -29.00 -25.90
CA GLY A 73 -27.14 -28.52 -26.65
C GLY A 73 -25.84 -28.51 -25.84
N PHE A 74 -25.89 -28.62 -24.51
CA PHE A 74 -24.68 -28.63 -23.68
C PHE A 74 -23.82 -29.88 -23.92
N SER A 75 -24.43 -31.00 -24.30
CA SER A 75 -23.74 -32.23 -24.70
C SER A 75 -22.83 -32.04 -25.92
N ALA A 76 -23.22 -31.19 -26.88
CA ALA A 76 -22.40 -30.84 -28.05
C ALA A 76 -21.22 -29.93 -27.66
N MET A 77 -21.40 -29.06 -26.67
CA MET A 77 -20.37 -28.15 -26.16
C MET A 77 -19.43 -28.77 -25.11
N ARG A 78 -19.72 -29.99 -24.63
CA ARG A 78 -18.99 -30.64 -23.53
C ARG A 78 -17.47 -30.65 -23.73
N ARG A 79 -17.00 -30.93 -24.95
CA ARG A 79 -15.56 -30.92 -25.27
C ARG A 79 -14.94 -29.52 -25.18
N GLY A 80 -15.65 -28.49 -25.64
CA GLY A 80 -15.21 -27.10 -25.55
C GLY A 80 -15.19 -26.58 -24.11
N VAL A 81 -16.21 -26.92 -23.31
CA VAL A 81 -16.29 -26.54 -21.89
C VAL A 81 -15.18 -27.21 -21.08
N VAL A 82 -14.93 -28.52 -21.31
CA VAL A 82 -13.81 -29.22 -20.67
C VAL A 82 -12.47 -28.60 -21.07
N GLY A 83 -12.29 -28.27 -22.35
CA GLY A 83 -11.09 -27.57 -22.83
C GLY A 83 -10.90 -26.20 -22.17
N LEU A 84 -11.96 -25.42 -22.02
CA LEU A 84 -11.93 -24.11 -21.36
C LEU A 84 -11.62 -24.22 -19.87
N VAL A 85 -12.25 -25.15 -19.15
CA VAL A 85 -11.97 -25.39 -17.72
C VAL A 85 -10.53 -25.88 -17.54
N GLY A 86 -10.07 -26.78 -18.40
CA GLY A 86 -8.69 -27.24 -18.42
C GLY A 86 -7.71 -26.09 -18.66
N ALA A 87 -7.96 -25.25 -19.66
CA ALA A 87 -7.15 -24.08 -19.96
C ALA A 87 -7.15 -23.07 -18.80
N ALA A 88 -8.30 -22.81 -18.18
CA ALA A 88 -8.42 -21.93 -17.03
C ALA A 88 -7.69 -22.48 -15.80
N ALA A 89 -7.77 -23.78 -15.55
CA ALA A 89 -7.05 -24.45 -14.47
C ALA A 89 -5.53 -24.39 -14.69
N VAL A 90 -5.07 -24.71 -15.91
CA VAL A 90 -3.65 -24.59 -16.29
C VAL A 90 -3.18 -23.15 -16.18
N ALA A 91 -3.91 -22.18 -16.71
CA ALA A 91 -3.57 -20.76 -16.61
C ALA A 91 -3.51 -20.27 -15.17
N SER A 92 -4.48 -20.66 -14.33
CA SER A 92 -4.48 -20.34 -12.89
C SER A 92 -3.30 -20.98 -12.18
N THR A 93 -2.95 -22.22 -12.54
CA THR A 93 -1.81 -22.95 -11.97
C THR A 93 -0.49 -22.29 -12.37
N LEU A 94 -0.31 -21.99 -13.65
CA LEU A 94 0.87 -21.26 -14.16
C LEU A 94 1.00 -19.88 -13.52
N TRP A 95 -0.11 -19.16 -13.33
CA TRP A 95 -0.13 -17.88 -12.61
C TRP A 95 0.27 -18.06 -11.14
N MET A 96 -0.25 -19.08 -10.46
CA MET A 96 0.13 -19.37 -9.08
C MET A 96 1.61 -19.79 -8.94
N LEU A 97 2.17 -20.49 -9.93
CA LEU A 97 3.60 -20.83 -9.95
C LEU A 97 4.52 -19.61 -10.06
N GLN A 98 4.00 -18.47 -10.52
CA GLN A 98 4.75 -17.20 -10.53
C GLN A 98 4.73 -16.50 -9.15
N THR A 99 3.92 -16.97 -8.20
CA THR A 99 3.91 -16.44 -6.84
C THR A 99 4.91 -17.20 -5.98
N VAL A 100 5.88 -16.49 -5.41
CA VAL A 100 6.80 -17.08 -4.42
C VAL A 100 6.02 -17.22 -3.11
N PRO A 101 5.72 -18.45 -2.65
CA PRO A 101 4.87 -18.66 -1.49
C PRO A 101 5.51 -18.08 -0.23
N ALA A 102 4.72 -17.33 0.54
CA ALA A 102 5.16 -16.66 1.76
C ALA A 102 5.73 -17.61 2.82
N LEU A 103 5.13 -18.80 2.99
CA LEU A 103 5.43 -19.71 4.11
C LEU A 103 6.21 -20.98 3.72
N GLY A 104 6.77 -21.05 2.51
CA GLY A 104 7.43 -22.27 2.02
C GLY A 104 6.50 -23.47 1.77
N PHE A 105 5.21 -23.36 2.16
CA PHE A 105 4.13 -24.28 1.83
C PHE A 105 2.90 -23.49 1.33
N GLY A 106 2.14 -24.08 0.41
CA GLY A 106 0.92 -23.49 -0.16
C GLY A 106 1.10 -22.82 -1.53
N LEU A 107 -0.03 -22.45 -2.13
CA LEU A 107 -0.11 -21.75 -3.42
C LEU A 107 -0.75 -20.38 -3.18
N GLY A 108 -0.10 -19.28 -3.60
CA GLY A 108 -0.81 -18.04 -3.93
C GLY A 108 -0.59 -16.78 -3.10
N GLU A 109 0.16 -16.81 -1.99
CA GLU A 109 0.46 -15.59 -1.22
C GLU A 109 1.89 -15.10 -1.52
N PRO A 110 2.05 -13.94 -2.18
CA PRO A 110 3.36 -13.46 -2.58
C PRO A 110 4.13 -12.92 -1.36
N LYS A 111 5.37 -13.39 -1.15
CA LYS A 111 6.28 -12.90 -0.09
C LYS A 111 6.36 -11.37 0.04
N ARG A 112 6.17 -10.67 -1.07
CA ARG A 112 6.27 -9.21 -1.18
C ARG A 112 5.30 -8.42 -0.30
N GLU A 113 4.18 -9.01 0.09
CA GLU A 113 3.13 -8.33 0.87
C GLU A 113 3.36 -8.47 2.38
N TYR A 114 4.43 -9.17 2.77
CA TYR A 114 4.74 -9.53 4.14
C TYR A 114 6.16 -9.09 4.51
N PRO A 115 6.43 -8.84 5.80
CA PRO A 115 7.76 -8.48 6.29
C PRO A 115 8.69 -9.70 6.37
N TRP A 116 8.91 -10.39 5.24
CA TRP A 116 9.60 -11.68 5.22
C TRP A 116 11.09 -11.55 5.51
N ALA A 117 11.75 -10.50 5.00
CA ALA A 117 13.16 -10.27 5.24
C ALA A 117 13.39 -9.79 6.67
N SER A 118 12.49 -8.94 7.19
CA SER A 118 12.49 -8.59 8.61
C SER A 118 12.30 -9.83 9.50
N ALA A 119 11.39 -10.74 9.14
CA ALA A 119 11.17 -11.98 9.90
C ALA A 119 12.43 -12.85 9.95
N GLU A 120 13.11 -13.04 8.82
CA GLU A 120 14.35 -13.82 8.74
C GLU A 120 15.45 -13.23 9.64
N LEU A 121 15.61 -11.91 9.63
CA LEU A 121 16.59 -11.22 10.48
C LEU A 121 16.24 -11.29 11.96
N VAL A 122 14.96 -11.17 12.31
CA VAL A 122 14.51 -11.32 13.69
C VAL A 122 14.79 -12.73 14.20
N GLU A 123 14.42 -13.75 13.43
CA GLU A 123 14.58 -15.16 13.81
C GLU A 123 16.06 -15.56 13.94
N GLN A 124 16.94 -15.02 13.09
CA GLN A 124 18.37 -15.34 13.12
C GLN A 124 19.17 -14.48 14.10
N GLY A 125 18.74 -13.24 14.35
CA GLY A 125 19.56 -12.21 14.97
C GLY A 125 19.10 -11.73 16.33
N ILE A 126 17.85 -12.01 16.75
CA ILE A 126 17.28 -11.46 17.98
C ILE A 126 16.94 -12.58 18.97
N ASP A 127 17.65 -12.58 20.10
CA ASP A 127 17.35 -13.49 21.20
C ASP A 127 16.00 -13.13 21.86
N GLN A 128 15.08 -14.10 21.89
CA GLN A 128 13.75 -13.99 22.51
C GLN A 128 12.97 -12.73 22.09
N PRO A 129 12.62 -12.61 20.79
CA PRO A 129 11.92 -11.43 20.29
C PRO A 129 10.54 -11.28 20.97
N ARG A 130 10.24 -10.10 21.49
CA ARG A 130 8.94 -9.68 22.01
C ARG A 130 8.41 -8.61 21.07
N MET A 131 7.51 -9.04 20.18
CA MET A 131 7.22 -8.35 18.94
C MET A 131 5.90 -7.61 18.97
N LEU A 132 5.92 -6.37 18.47
CA LEU A 132 4.73 -5.62 18.08
C LEU A 132 4.72 -5.46 16.55
N ALA A 133 3.60 -5.81 15.94
CA ALA A 133 3.34 -5.54 14.53
C ALA A 133 1.85 -5.25 14.34
N SER A 134 1.46 -4.81 13.15
CA SER A 134 0.05 -4.63 12.81
C SER A 134 -0.68 -5.97 12.80
N LEU A 135 -1.99 -5.99 13.03
CA LEU A 135 -2.78 -7.22 12.99
C LEU A 135 -2.60 -7.99 11.65
N GLN A 136 -2.43 -7.24 10.55
CA GLN A 136 -2.21 -7.79 9.21
C GLN A 136 -0.83 -8.42 9.03
N ASP A 137 0.19 -7.98 9.76
CA ASP A 137 1.55 -8.49 9.65
C ASP A 137 1.84 -9.58 10.70
N SER A 138 1.23 -9.45 11.88
CA SER A 138 1.49 -10.33 13.01
C SER A 138 1.16 -11.79 12.73
N TRP A 139 0.10 -12.09 11.96
CA TRP A 139 -0.23 -13.49 11.65
C TRP A 139 0.86 -14.16 10.81
N PHE A 140 1.50 -13.41 9.90
CA PHE A 140 2.60 -13.92 9.09
C PHE A 140 3.84 -14.11 9.96
N LEU A 141 4.15 -13.12 10.80
CA LEU A 141 5.29 -13.18 11.73
C LEU A 141 5.18 -14.34 12.72
N MET A 142 3.98 -14.80 13.05
CA MET A 142 3.78 -15.99 13.90
C MET A 142 4.40 -17.24 13.28
N PHE A 143 4.44 -17.31 11.95
CA PHE A 143 5.10 -18.41 11.21
C PHE A 143 6.53 -18.07 10.81
N GLY A 144 6.82 -16.80 10.48
CA GLY A 144 8.14 -16.34 10.05
C GLY A 144 9.16 -16.21 11.18
N VAL A 145 8.69 -16.03 12.42
CA VAL A 145 9.52 -15.90 13.62
C VAL A 145 8.98 -16.84 14.71
N PRO A 146 9.12 -18.16 14.53
CA PRO A 146 8.54 -19.16 15.46
C PRO A 146 9.07 -19.04 16.89
N ASN A 147 10.27 -18.49 17.10
CA ASN A 147 10.84 -18.26 18.43
C ASN A 147 10.40 -16.91 19.05
N GLY A 148 9.67 -16.09 18.30
CA GLY A 148 9.16 -14.79 18.72
C GLY A 148 7.85 -14.88 19.50
N LYS A 149 7.69 -13.97 20.47
CA LYS A 149 6.44 -13.72 21.20
C LYS A 149 5.77 -12.49 20.63
N LEU A 150 4.69 -12.69 19.88
CA LEU A 150 3.88 -11.59 19.33
C LEU A 150 2.87 -11.09 20.38
N LEU A 151 2.71 -9.77 20.46
CA LEU A 151 1.70 -9.16 21.32
C LEU A 151 0.27 -9.56 20.90
N ILE A 152 0.03 -9.60 19.59
CA ILE A 152 -1.20 -10.08 18.95
C ILE A 152 -0.80 -10.85 17.69
N ASP A 153 -1.59 -11.82 17.24
CA ASP A 153 -1.27 -12.68 16.08
C ASP A 153 -2.43 -12.87 15.07
N GLY A 154 -3.40 -11.93 15.07
CA GLY A 154 -4.53 -11.99 14.15
C GLY A 154 -5.72 -12.80 14.67
N ARG A 155 -5.55 -13.61 15.73
CA ARG A 155 -6.64 -14.44 16.28
C ARG A 155 -7.55 -13.63 17.21
N VAL A 156 -8.37 -12.76 16.62
CA VAL A 156 -9.30 -11.84 17.31
C VAL A 156 -10.06 -12.45 18.51
N PRO A 157 -10.60 -13.70 18.45
CA PRO A 157 -11.35 -14.26 19.58
C PRO A 157 -10.56 -14.45 20.88
N TYR A 158 -9.23 -14.53 20.82
CA TYR A 158 -8.39 -14.81 21.99
C TYR A 158 -8.01 -13.56 22.78
N TYR A 159 -7.98 -12.40 22.12
CA TYR A 159 -7.53 -11.14 22.73
C TYR A 159 -8.68 -10.23 23.17
N GLY A 160 -9.89 -10.47 22.66
CA GLY A 160 -11.05 -9.61 22.87
C GLY A 160 -10.99 -8.31 22.04
N PRO A 161 -12.14 -7.67 21.80
CA PRO A 161 -12.20 -6.47 20.95
C PRO A 161 -11.45 -5.27 21.54
N GLU A 162 -11.32 -5.18 22.86
CA GLU A 162 -10.62 -4.10 23.55
C GLU A 162 -9.12 -4.10 23.24
N MET A 163 -8.46 -5.26 23.34
CA MET A 163 -7.03 -5.39 23.05
C MET A 163 -6.74 -5.11 21.58
N ILE A 164 -7.57 -5.64 20.67
CA ILE A 164 -7.42 -5.40 19.22
C ILE A 164 -7.54 -3.90 18.92
N ARG A 165 -8.55 -3.21 19.47
CA ARG A 165 -8.69 -1.75 19.30
C ARG A 165 -7.52 -0.99 19.90
N ARG A 166 -7.01 -1.43 21.05
CA ARG A 166 -5.88 -0.80 21.74
C ARG A 166 -4.62 -0.85 20.88
N VAL A 167 -4.27 -2.02 20.34
CA VAL A 167 -3.11 -2.17 19.47
C VAL A 167 -3.31 -1.45 18.13
N SER A 168 -4.49 -1.51 17.52
CA SER A 168 -4.72 -0.76 16.28
C SER A 168 -4.61 0.75 16.48
N ARG A 169 -5.08 1.30 17.61
CA ARG A 169 -4.98 2.72 17.92
C ARG A 169 -3.58 3.15 18.33
N SER A 170 -2.77 2.25 18.89
CA SER A 170 -1.43 2.59 19.34
C SER A 170 -0.55 3.04 18.19
N PHE A 171 -0.73 2.56 16.96
CA PHE A 171 0.03 3.04 15.80
C PHE A 171 -0.23 4.52 15.45
N THR A 172 -1.40 5.06 15.84
CA THR A 172 -1.82 6.44 15.56
C THR A 172 -1.66 7.41 16.76
N ASP A 173 -1.36 6.90 17.95
CA ASP A 173 -1.27 7.68 19.18
C ASP A 173 0.07 7.37 19.88
N PRO A 174 1.01 8.33 19.93
CA PRO A 174 2.34 8.11 20.51
C PRO A 174 2.31 7.68 21.97
N ARG A 175 1.34 8.15 22.76
CA ARG A 175 1.23 7.81 24.19
C ARG A 175 0.78 6.38 24.34
N LEU A 176 -0.28 5.99 23.63
CA LEU A 176 -0.73 4.61 23.63
C LEU A 176 0.34 3.66 23.08
N PHE A 177 1.10 4.09 22.07
CA PHE A 177 2.24 3.34 21.54
C PHE A 177 3.30 3.10 22.62
N ALA A 178 3.77 4.15 23.28
CA ALA A 178 4.74 4.07 24.36
C ALA A 178 4.25 3.15 25.50
N ASP A 179 2.98 3.28 25.90
CA ASP A 179 2.36 2.46 26.93
C ASP A 179 2.34 0.98 26.52
N GLN A 180 2.06 0.65 25.25
CA GLN A 180 2.12 -0.74 24.77
C GLN A 180 3.54 -1.29 24.82
N LEU A 181 4.53 -0.52 24.33
CA LEU A 181 5.92 -0.97 24.31
C LEU A 181 6.43 -1.27 25.73
N SER A 182 6.11 -0.39 26.68
CA SER A 182 6.52 -0.56 28.08
C SER A 182 5.76 -1.68 28.80
N ALA A 183 4.42 -1.71 28.71
CA ALA A 183 3.60 -2.64 29.47
C ALA A 183 3.85 -4.11 29.10
N TYR A 184 4.25 -4.38 27.86
CA TYR A 184 4.51 -5.73 27.36
C TYR A 184 5.99 -6.02 27.14
N ASP A 185 6.87 -5.11 27.59
CA ASP A 185 8.32 -5.19 27.40
C ASP A 185 8.71 -5.52 25.95
N VAL A 186 8.07 -4.84 25.00
CA VAL A 186 8.34 -5.01 23.57
C VAL A 186 9.77 -4.58 23.28
N ASN A 187 10.51 -5.42 22.56
CA ASN A 187 11.89 -5.15 22.15
C ASN A 187 12.09 -5.17 20.64
N THR A 188 11.09 -5.61 19.88
CA THR A 188 11.11 -5.66 18.42
C THR A 188 9.80 -5.11 17.86
N VAL A 189 9.87 -4.19 16.91
CA VAL A 189 8.69 -3.66 16.23
C VAL A 189 8.86 -3.80 14.72
N VAL A 190 7.87 -4.39 14.06
CA VAL A 190 7.78 -4.39 12.60
C VAL A 190 6.64 -3.46 12.20
N ILE A 191 6.97 -2.39 11.49
CA ILE A 191 6.02 -1.37 11.06
C ILE A 191 5.89 -1.42 9.54
N ASP A 192 4.65 -1.56 9.05
CA ASP A 192 4.34 -1.23 7.66
C ASP A 192 4.42 0.30 7.49
N HIS A 193 5.55 0.80 6.98
CA HIS A 193 5.78 2.23 6.78
C HIS A 193 5.05 2.77 5.54
N THR A 194 4.40 1.90 4.77
CA THR A 194 3.54 2.27 3.64
C THR A 194 2.10 2.52 4.08
N ARG A 195 1.84 2.62 5.38
CA ARG A 195 0.54 3.02 5.91
C ARG A 195 0.61 4.35 6.64
N SER A 196 -0.31 5.24 6.31
CA SER A 196 -0.37 6.58 6.92
C SER A 196 -0.64 6.53 8.42
N ASP A 197 -1.42 5.54 8.88
CA ASP A 197 -1.73 5.32 10.30
C ASP A 197 -0.55 4.76 11.10
N HIS A 198 0.54 4.37 10.44
CA HIS A 198 1.76 3.87 11.09
C HIS A 198 2.89 4.90 11.14
N ILE A 199 2.79 6.01 10.41
CA ILE A 199 3.83 7.06 10.36
C ILE A 199 4.16 7.56 11.78
N VAL A 200 3.13 7.73 12.62
CA VAL A 200 3.30 8.21 14.00
C VAL A 200 4.15 7.26 14.84
N ALA A 201 3.96 5.95 14.71
CA ALA A 201 4.77 4.94 15.38
C ALA A 201 6.22 4.92 14.86
N THR A 202 6.41 5.05 13.54
CA THR A 202 7.74 5.18 12.94
C THR A 202 8.47 6.40 13.48
N GLU A 203 7.83 7.57 13.49
CA GLU A 203 8.42 8.81 14.02
C GLU A 203 8.74 8.71 15.51
N TYR A 204 7.85 8.09 16.30
CA TYR A 204 8.11 7.84 17.71
C TYR A 204 9.39 7.02 17.91
N LEU A 205 9.52 5.86 17.24
CA LEU A 205 10.70 5.01 17.36
C LEU A 205 11.97 5.66 16.82
N SER A 206 11.88 6.39 15.71
CA SER A 206 13.01 7.11 15.14
C SER A 206 13.51 8.26 16.02
N SER A 207 12.67 8.81 16.88
CA SER A 207 13.03 9.89 17.82
C SER A 207 13.62 9.39 19.15
N ARG A 208 13.64 8.07 19.37
CA ARG A 208 13.97 7.44 20.64
C ARG A 208 15.39 6.88 20.62
N ASP A 209 16.24 7.34 21.55
CA ASP A 209 17.63 6.88 21.64
C ASP A 209 17.77 5.41 22.02
N ASP A 210 16.78 4.82 22.72
CA ASP A 210 16.77 3.41 23.10
C ASP A 210 16.28 2.47 21.99
N TRP A 211 15.87 3.01 20.83
CA TRP A 211 15.48 2.23 19.67
C TRP A 211 16.47 2.45 18.51
N ALA A 212 16.59 1.42 17.67
CA ALA A 212 17.41 1.41 16.48
C ALA A 212 16.57 0.90 15.31
N LEU A 213 16.67 1.59 14.17
CA LEU A 213 16.19 1.06 12.90
C LEU A 213 17.17 -0.02 12.43
N ALA A 214 16.82 -1.28 12.57
CA ALA A 214 17.73 -2.40 12.30
C ALA A 214 17.70 -2.82 10.83
N PHE A 215 16.55 -2.72 10.17
CA PHE A 215 16.39 -3.15 8.78
C PHE A 215 15.21 -2.44 8.08
N ILE A 216 15.28 -2.38 6.76
CA ILE A 216 14.28 -1.77 5.88
C ILE A 216 14.05 -2.70 4.70
N GLU A 217 12.79 -3.03 4.43
CA GLU A 217 12.37 -3.66 3.18
C GLU A 217 11.27 -2.82 2.52
N ASP A 218 10.91 -3.15 1.28
CA ASP A 218 10.07 -2.31 0.43
C ASP A 218 8.77 -1.79 1.08
N GLY A 219 8.16 -2.55 2.01
CA GLY A 219 6.92 -2.16 2.70
C GLY A 219 7.05 -1.94 4.21
N HIS A 220 8.16 -2.38 4.81
CA HIS A 220 8.27 -2.53 6.26
C HIS A 220 9.59 -2.03 6.81
N SER A 221 9.54 -1.56 8.05
CA SER A 221 10.71 -1.17 8.84
C SER A 221 10.78 -2.05 10.08
N LEU A 222 11.97 -2.57 10.35
CA LEU A 222 12.28 -3.32 11.56
C LEU A 222 13.00 -2.39 12.54
N PHE A 223 12.37 -2.13 13.68
CA PHE A 223 12.98 -1.46 14.80
C PHE A 223 13.28 -2.46 15.91
N VAL A 224 14.45 -2.32 16.53
CA VAL A 224 14.87 -3.14 17.67
C VAL A 224 15.37 -2.25 18.78
N ARG A 225 15.03 -2.61 20.02
CA ARG A 225 15.48 -1.90 21.21
C ARG A 225 16.98 -2.16 21.42
N ARG A 226 17.74 -1.11 21.72
CA ARG A 226 19.21 -1.15 21.75
C ARG A 226 19.80 -1.99 22.88
N ASP A 227 19.03 -2.29 23.91
CA ASP A 227 19.42 -3.21 24.98
C ASP A 227 19.39 -4.68 24.54
N VAL A 228 18.90 -4.98 23.33
CA VAL A 228 18.93 -6.31 22.72
C VAL A 228 20.03 -6.38 21.67
N SER A 229 20.94 -7.35 21.84
CA SER A 229 21.96 -7.62 20.83
C SER A 229 21.31 -8.18 19.57
N THR A 230 21.53 -7.52 18.44
CA THR A 230 20.99 -7.95 17.14
C THR A 230 22.06 -8.52 16.21
N GLY A 231 23.35 -8.29 16.48
CA GLY A 231 24.43 -8.52 15.52
C GLY A 231 24.35 -7.65 14.25
N LEU A 232 23.28 -6.87 14.09
CA LEU A 232 23.03 -5.98 12.96
C LEU A 232 23.64 -4.61 13.24
N ARG A 233 24.23 -3.99 12.22
CA ARG A 233 24.58 -2.57 12.29
C ARG A 233 23.30 -1.76 12.11
N PRO A 234 22.86 -1.00 13.13
CA PRO A 234 21.71 -0.11 13.00
C PRO A 234 21.88 0.80 11.79
N PHE A 235 20.78 1.09 11.11
CA PHE A 235 20.72 2.21 10.21
C PHE A 235 20.98 3.49 11.01
N GLU A 236 21.97 4.26 10.57
CA GLU A 236 22.08 5.64 10.99
C GLU A 236 20.92 6.38 10.32
N ILE A 237 19.94 6.75 11.14
CA ILE A 237 18.83 7.54 10.66
C ILE A 237 19.42 8.93 10.40
N VAL A 238 19.73 9.23 9.14
CA VAL A 238 20.28 10.53 8.72
C VAL A 238 19.19 11.60 8.94
N GLY A 239 19.10 12.12 10.17
CA GLY A 239 17.99 12.95 10.66
C GLY A 239 16.75 12.15 11.07
N PRO A 240 15.62 12.77 11.46
CA PRO A 240 14.38 12.05 11.76
C PRO A 240 13.86 11.34 10.48
N GLY A 241 14.26 10.08 10.32
CA GLY A 241 14.11 9.28 9.10
C GLY A 241 12.67 8.97 8.70
N TYR A 242 12.52 8.54 7.44
CA TYR A 242 11.26 8.30 6.74
C TYR A 242 10.35 9.51 6.51
N ARG A 243 10.70 10.69 7.04
CA ARG A 243 10.09 11.94 6.60
C ARG A 243 10.57 12.22 5.19
N THR A 244 9.72 11.91 4.21
CA THR A 244 9.97 12.12 2.78
C THR A 244 10.42 13.56 2.49
N GLY A 245 9.99 14.51 3.33
CA GLY A 245 10.46 15.89 3.30
C GLY A 245 11.86 16.19 3.72
N HIS A 246 12.46 15.39 4.60
CA HIS A 246 13.83 15.66 5.00
C HIS A 246 14.80 15.25 3.89
N LEU A 247 14.52 14.18 3.14
CA LEU A 247 15.28 13.86 1.91
C LEU A 247 15.22 14.97 0.85
N LEU A 248 14.23 15.84 0.94
CA LEU A 248 14.09 17.03 0.09
C LEU A 248 14.72 18.28 0.72
N ASP A 249 15.21 18.21 1.95
CA ASP A 249 15.85 19.31 2.66
C ASP A 249 17.24 19.56 2.05
N ALA A 250 17.43 20.78 1.53
CA ALA A 250 18.70 21.19 0.93
C ALA A 250 19.85 21.27 1.95
N ARG A 251 19.57 21.19 3.25
CA ARG A 251 20.58 21.20 4.32
C ARG A 251 21.25 19.84 4.54
N LEU A 252 20.70 18.76 4.00
CA LEU A 252 21.32 17.44 4.09
C LEU A 252 22.56 17.36 3.21
N ASP A 253 23.63 16.75 3.74
CA ASP A 253 24.84 16.48 2.97
C ASP A 253 24.56 15.47 1.85
N ASP A 254 24.90 15.84 0.63
CA ASP A 254 24.78 15.00 -0.56
C ASP A 254 25.51 13.67 -0.38
N ALA A 255 26.70 13.67 0.24
CA ALA A 255 27.49 12.46 0.44
C ALA A 255 26.79 11.47 1.40
N GLN A 256 26.15 11.99 2.45
CA GLN A 256 25.38 11.17 3.39
C GLN A 256 24.15 10.55 2.71
N VAL A 257 23.42 11.34 1.91
CA VAL A 257 22.25 10.84 1.17
C VAL A 257 22.65 9.77 0.15
N SER A 258 23.69 10.00 -0.65
CA SER A 258 24.14 9.03 -1.64
C SER A 258 24.68 7.74 -1.01
N SER A 259 25.41 7.83 0.11
CA SER A 259 25.88 6.65 0.85
C SER A 259 24.71 5.80 1.38
N GLU A 260 23.64 6.45 1.85
CA GLU A 260 22.46 5.76 2.32
C GLU A 260 21.69 5.08 1.18
N VAL A 261 21.56 5.76 0.03
CA VAL A 261 20.98 5.20 -1.19
C VAL A 261 21.73 3.95 -1.65
N GLU A 262 23.07 4.00 -1.69
CA GLU A 262 23.91 2.85 -2.05
C GLU A 262 23.73 1.69 -1.07
N ARG A 263 23.70 1.99 0.24
CA ARG A 263 23.47 0.99 1.28
C ARG A 263 22.10 0.33 1.14
N LEU A 264 21.03 1.09 0.90
CA LEU A 264 19.70 0.54 0.61
C LEU A 264 19.73 -0.38 -0.60
N GLY A 265 20.40 0.02 -1.69
CA GLY A 265 20.51 -0.79 -2.91
C GLY A 265 21.24 -2.12 -2.74
N SER A 266 22.04 -2.26 -1.68
CA SER A 266 22.76 -3.51 -1.36
C SER A 266 21.96 -4.54 -0.57
N GLN A 267 20.78 -4.17 -0.06
CA GLN A 267 19.98 -5.03 0.83
C GLN A 267 18.92 -5.85 0.10
N LEU A 268 18.42 -6.89 0.78
CA LEU A 268 17.38 -7.76 0.27
C LEU A 268 16.03 -7.04 0.25
N ASN A 269 15.26 -7.20 -0.83
CA ASN A 269 13.89 -6.68 -0.94
C ASN A 269 13.78 -5.15 -0.77
N THR A 270 14.76 -4.39 -1.27
CA THR A 270 14.80 -2.92 -1.20
C THR A 270 14.68 -2.22 -2.55
N THR A 271 14.33 -2.94 -3.62
CA THR A 271 14.29 -2.36 -4.97
C THR A 271 13.37 -1.15 -5.07
N SER A 272 12.22 -1.20 -4.42
CA SER A 272 11.21 -0.16 -4.47
C SER A 272 11.57 1.02 -3.58
N ILE A 273 12.04 0.76 -2.36
CA ILE A 273 12.50 1.82 -1.44
C ILE A 273 13.74 2.54 -2.00
N HIS A 274 14.66 1.80 -2.63
CA HIS A 274 15.83 2.36 -3.30
C HIS A 274 15.43 3.27 -4.46
N ALA A 275 14.52 2.82 -5.34
CA ALA A 275 14.02 3.63 -6.44
C ALA A 275 13.24 4.88 -5.95
N TRP A 276 12.51 4.75 -4.85
CA TRP A 276 11.84 5.87 -4.21
C TRP A 276 12.84 6.92 -3.72
N HIS A 277 13.88 6.51 -2.97
CA HIS A 277 14.93 7.41 -2.50
C HIS A 277 15.68 8.09 -3.66
N GLN A 278 16.07 7.34 -4.69
CA GLN A 278 16.69 7.90 -5.91
C GLN A 278 15.79 8.96 -6.56
N GLY A 279 14.48 8.70 -6.63
CA GLY A 279 13.50 9.64 -7.16
C GLY A 279 13.44 10.94 -6.36
N LEU A 280 13.47 10.85 -5.02
CA LEU A 280 13.46 12.02 -4.14
C LEU A 280 14.77 12.80 -4.19
N GLU A 281 15.92 12.12 -4.23
CA GLU A 281 17.23 12.75 -4.41
C GLU A 281 17.29 13.56 -5.71
N LEU A 282 16.73 13.02 -6.79
CA LEU A 282 16.61 13.75 -8.06
C LEU A 282 15.67 14.96 -7.96
N LEU A 283 14.63 14.92 -7.12
CA LEU A 283 13.74 16.06 -6.89
C LEU A 283 14.30 17.11 -5.95
N ARG A 284 15.24 16.77 -5.07
CA ARG A 284 15.75 17.68 -4.02
C ARG A 284 16.16 19.07 -4.54
N PRO A 285 16.86 19.24 -5.68
CA PRO A 285 17.18 20.58 -6.20
C PRO A 285 15.96 21.42 -6.65
N LEU A 286 14.81 20.76 -6.85
CA LEU A 286 13.53 21.38 -7.20
C LEU A 286 12.60 21.53 -5.98
N ALA A 287 12.98 21.02 -4.81
CA ALA A 287 12.24 21.26 -3.58
C ALA A 287 12.36 22.74 -3.17
N ARG A 288 11.25 23.36 -2.74
CA ARG A 288 11.23 24.78 -2.33
C ARG A 288 11.71 24.98 -0.88
N ASP A 289 11.15 24.20 0.05
CA ASP A 289 11.48 24.19 1.48
C ASP A 289 11.31 22.76 2.01
N GLY A 290 12.16 21.84 1.55
CA GLY A 290 11.95 20.40 1.80
C GLY A 290 10.63 19.92 1.20
N ASP A 291 9.85 19.14 1.97
CA ASP A 291 8.44 18.82 1.62
C ASP A 291 7.44 19.93 1.91
N ARG A 292 7.82 20.94 2.72
CA ARG A 292 6.84 21.84 3.32
C ARG A 292 6.20 22.77 2.31
N ALA A 293 6.90 23.05 1.21
CA ALA A 293 6.48 23.96 0.15
C ALA A 293 6.36 23.32 -1.26
N GLY A 294 6.34 21.98 -1.35
CA GLY A 294 6.19 21.25 -2.61
C GLY A 294 7.39 21.35 -3.56
N ILE A 295 7.17 20.98 -4.82
CA ILE A 295 8.20 20.93 -5.87
C ILE A 295 7.95 22.03 -6.90
N ARG A 296 8.94 22.90 -7.10
CA ARG A 296 8.86 23.99 -8.09
C ARG A 296 8.94 23.47 -9.52
N MET A 297 8.52 24.30 -10.48
CA MET A 297 8.71 24.01 -11.89
C MET A 297 10.19 24.08 -12.31
N HIS A 298 10.57 23.27 -13.30
CA HIS A 298 11.90 23.36 -13.91
C HIS A 298 12.19 24.76 -14.46
N ARG A 299 13.44 25.23 -14.37
CA ARG A 299 13.92 26.49 -14.96
C ARG A 299 14.52 26.32 -16.36
N GLY A 300 14.88 25.10 -16.73
CA GLY A 300 15.51 24.81 -18.01
C GLY A 300 15.48 23.32 -18.38
N PRO A 301 16.08 22.94 -19.52
CA PRO A 301 16.08 21.57 -20.03
C PRO A 301 16.65 20.54 -19.04
N ASP A 302 17.74 20.88 -18.35
CA ASP A 302 18.41 19.95 -17.42
C ASP A 302 17.55 19.63 -16.19
N GLU A 303 16.91 20.65 -15.61
CA GLU A 303 15.98 20.45 -14.51
C GLU A 303 14.72 19.69 -14.96
N ARG A 304 14.26 19.90 -16.20
CA ARG A 304 13.15 19.14 -16.79
C ARG A 304 13.53 17.67 -16.95
N ALA A 305 14.71 17.39 -17.49
CA ALA A 305 15.23 16.03 -17.65
C ALA A 305 15.41 15.34 -16.29
N ARG A 306 15.91 16.07 -15.28
CA ARG A 306 16.01 15.59 -13.89
C ARG A 306 14.65 15.27 -13.29
N ALA A 307 13.66 16.16 -13.44
CA ALA A 307 12.29 15.90 -12.98
C ALA A 307 11.66 14.69 -13.68
N ARG A 308 11.97 14.49 -14.97
CA ARG A 308 11.54 13.29 -15.70
C ARG A 308 12.21 12.02 -15.17
N ALA A 309 13.53 12.06 -14.96
CA ALA A 309 14.25 10.94 -14.38
C ALA A 309 13.73 10.60 -12.97
N ALA A 310 13.38 11.62 -12.16
CA ALA A 310 12.73 11.41 -10.88
C ALA A 310 11.38 10.71 -11.03
N TYR A 311 10.53 11.15 -11.96
CA TYR A 311 9.27 10.50 -12.28
C TYR A 311 9.47 9.01 -12.64
N ASP A 312 10.42 8.70 -13.52
CA ASP A 312 10.69 7.33 -13.95
C ASP A 312 11.15 6.42 -12.79
N ARG A 313 11.95 6.96 -11.86
CA ARG A 313 12.36 6.24 -10.64
C ARG A 313 11.19 6.04 -9.67
N LEU A 314 10.38 7.07 -9.45
CA LEU A 314 9.20 7.00 -8.60
C LEU A 314 8.13 6.05 -9.18
N CYS A 315 8.07 5.88 -10.50
CA CYS A 315 7.22 4.89 -11.16
C CYS A 315 7.54 3.45 -10.76
N VAL A 316 8.81 3.12 -10.52
CA VAL A 316 9.20 1.77 -10.05
C VAL A 316 8.51 1.49 -8.70
N ALA A 317 8.62 2.43 -7.76
CA ALA A 317 8.00 2.32 -6.45
C ALA A 317 6.47 2.36 -6.53
N ALA A 318 5.89 3.24 -7.36
CA ALA A 318 4.43 3.36 -7.53
C ALA A 318 3.81 2.13 -8.22
N ASN A 319 4.52 1.47 -9.11
CA ASN A 319 4.07 0.23 -9.72
C ASN A 319 4.07 -0.93 -8.71
N ARG A 320 4.97 -0.88 -7.73
CA ARG A 320 4.98 -1.82 -6.61
C ARG A 320 3.88 -1.53 -5.59
N TYR A 321 3.70 -0.26 -5.23
CA TYR A 321 2.76 0.24 -4.22
C TYR A 321 1.71 1.17 -4.84
N PRO A 322 0.85 0.65 -5.72
CA PRO A 322 -0.10 1.49 -6.46
C PRO A 322 -1.11 2.13 -5.50
N GLY A 323 -1.27 3.45 -5.63
CA GLY A 323 -2.21 4.21 -4.79
C GLY A 323 -1.67 4.55 -3.40
N PHE A 324 -0.41 4.25 -3.09
CA PHE A 324 0.19 4.76 -1.85
C PHE A 324 0.40 6.27 -1.95
N THR A 325 -0.37 7.02 -1.16
CA THR A 325 -0.52 8.47 -1.31
C THR A 325 0.81 9.22 -1.38
N THR A 326 1.78 8.88 -0.54
CA THR A 326 3.08 9.57 -0.49
C THR A 326 3.93 9.29 -1.72
N ILE A 327 3.99 8.05 -2.22
CA ILE A 327 4.74 7.77 -3.46
C ILE A 327 4.04 8.44 -4.66
N GLU A 328 2.72 8.31 -4.73
CA GLU A 328 1.91 8.83 -5.83
C GLU A 328 1.91 10.37 -5.90
N ILE A 329 1.92 11.06 -4.75
CA ILE A 329 2.02 12.53 -4.73
C ILE A 329 3.38 13.02 -5.22
N TYR A 330 4.50 12.42 -4.80
CA TYR A 330 5.82 12.81 -5.30
C TYR A 330 5.98 12.45 -6.77
N ARG A 331 5.41 11.34 -7.23
CA ARG A 331 5.34 10.99 -8.65
C ARG A 331 4.56 12.05 -9.43
N ALA A 332 3.40 12.47 -8.93
CA ALA A 332 2.61 13.53 -9.55
C ALA A 332 3.36 14.86 -9.61
N MET A 333 4.05 15.24 -8.52
CA MET A 333 4.87 16.45 -8.46
C MET A 333 6.08 16.39 -9.39
N ALA A 334 6.73 15.23 -9.55
CA ALA A 334 7.80 15.03 -10.51
C ALA A 334 7.32 15.20 -11.96
N ALA A 335 6.19 14.56 -12.31
CA ALA A 335 5.56 14.73 -13.62
C ALA A 335 5.16 16.19 -13.88
N LEU A 336 4.57 16.85 -12.88
CA LEU A 336 4.18 18.25 -12.97
C LEU A 336 5.39 19.19 -13.11
N ALA A 337 6.48 18.90 -12.39
CA ALA A 337 7.74 19.64 -12.50
C ALA A 337 8.42 19.43 -13.85
N ALA A 338 8.19 18.30 -14.52
CA ALA A 338 8.63 17.99 -15.89
C ALA A 338 7.65 18.48 -16.99
N CYS A 339 6.53 19.07 -16.59
CA CYS A 339 5.40 19.45 -17.46
C CYS A 339 4.78 18.29 -18.26
N ASP A 340 4.73 17.09 -17.67
CA ASP A 340 3.93 15.98 -18.18
C ASP A 340 2.57 15.96 -17.47
N ILE A 341 1.59 16.67 -18.05
CA ILE A 341 0.29 16.92 -17.41
C ILE A 341 -0.58 15.66 -17.35
N ALA A 342 -0.48 14.78 -18.35
CA ALA A 342 -1.25 13.54 -18.38
C ALA A 342 -0.81 12.62 -17.24
N GLU A 343 0.50 12.42 -17.10
CA GLU A 343 1.09 11.61 -16.03
C GLU A 343 0.86 12.22 -14.64
N ALA A 344 0.96 13.55 -14.53
CA ALA A 344 0.67 14.26 -13.27
C ALA A 344 -0.79 14.06 -12.81
N ARG A 345 -1.76 14.15 -13.74
CA ARG A 345 -3.19 13.90 -13.46
C ARG A 345 -3.43 12.46 -13.03
N GLU A 346 -2.84 11.49 -13.74
CA GLU A 346 -3.00 10.08 -13.40
C GLU A 346 -2.43 9.77 -12.01
N ALA A 347 -1.19 10.18 -11.75
CA ALA A 347 -0.54 9.96 -10.46
C ALA A 347 -1.29 10.62 -9.30
N LEU A 348 -1.74 11.87 -9.48
CA LEU A 348 -2.51 12.56 -8.46
C LEU A 348 -3.87 11.90 -8.21
N GLY A 349 -4.55 11.44 -9.26
CA GLY A 349 -5.80 10.68 -9.14
C GLY A 349 -5.62 9.41 -8.31
N ARG A 350 -4.50 8.69 -8.49
CA ARG A 350 -4.14 7.53 -7.66
C ARG A 350 -3.79 7.93 -6.22
N ALA A 351 -3.10 9.05 -6.01
CA ALA A 351 -2.78 9.54 -4.68
C ALA A 351 -4.04 9.88 -3.87
N VAL A 352 -5.02 10.53 -4.49
CA VAL A 352 -6.30 10.91 -3.85
C VAL A 352 -7.13 9.66 -3.48
N TYR A 353 -7.04 8.59 -4.27
CA TYR A 353 -7.71 7.32 -3.94
C TYR A 353 -7.21 6.71 -2.61
N GLY A 354 -5.93 6.88 -2.29
CA GLY A 354 -5.35 6.48 -1.00
C GLY A 354 -5.77 7.37 0.18
N GLY A 355 -6.34 8.54 -0.10
CA GLY A 355 -6.86 9.46 0.89
C GLY A 355 -6.56 10.92 0.53
N GLN A 356 -7.50 11.82 0.86
CA GLN A 356 -7.27 13.25 0.73
C GLN A 356 -6.40 13.74 1.89
N THR A 357 -5.27 14.35 1.56
CA THR A 357 -4.33 14.96 2.51
C THR A 357 -4.14 16.43 2.16
N ARG A 358 -3.47 17.18 3.04
CA ARG A 358 -3.01 18.53 2.73
C ARG A 358 -2.20 18.54 1.43
N GLY A 359 -1.23 17.62 1.31
CA GLY A 359 -0.37 17.52 0.14
C GLY A 359 -1.15 17.24 -1.15
N THR A 360 -2.05 16.25 -1.17
CA THR A 360 -2.80 15.94 -2.39
C THR A 360 -3.73 17.08 -2.81
N SER A 361 -4.29 17.82 -1.83
CA SER A 361 -5.11 18.99 -2.10
C SER A 361 -4.29 20.14 -2.72
N LEU A 362 -3.12 20.45 -2.16
CA LEU A 362 -2.26 21.52 -2.68
C LEU A 362 -1.61 21.16 -4.02
N ALA A 363 -1.21 19.90 -4.22
CA ALA A 363 -0.74 19.42 -5.52
C ALA A 363 -1.83 19.53 -6.61
N ALA A 364 -3.10 19.30 -6.27
CA ALA A 364 -4.23 19.50 -7.20
C ALA A 364 -4.42 20.96 -7.59
N VAL A 365 -4.23 21.89 -6.64
CA VAL A 365 -4.26 23.33 -6.89
C VAL A 365 -3.12 23.72 -7.85
N GLU A 366 -1.89 23.25 -7.61
CA GLU A 366 -0.76 23.51 -8.50
C GLU A 366 -1.00 22.97 -9.92
N LEU A 367 -1.53 21.75 -10.04
CA LEU A 367 -1.88 21.16 -11.33
C LEU A 367 -2.91 22.01 -12.09
N SER A 368 -3.92 22.51 -11.38
CA SER A 368 -4.97 23.38 -11.96
C SER A 368 -4.42 24.75 -12.38
N LEU A 369 -3.48 25.31 -11.61
CA LEU A 369 -2.83 26.59 -11.95
C LEU A 369 -1.95 26.48 -13.20
N ARG A 370 -1.16 25.39 -13.28
CA ARG A 370 -0.15 25.21 -14.33
C ARG A 370 -0.72 24.70 -15.64
N ALA A 371 -1.81 23.93 -15.60
CA ALA A 371 -2.34 23.21 -16.76
C ALA A 371 -3.88 23.05 -16.81
N GLY A 372 -4.60 23.71 -15.89
CA GLY A 372 -6.06 23.74 -15.94
C GLY A 372 -6.58 24.63 -17.07
N GLU A 373 -7.80 24.37 -17.49
CA GLU A 373 -8.52 25.29 -18.38
C GLU A 373 -8.68 26.67 -17.74
N ALA A 374 -9.03 27.70 -18.51
CA ALA A 374 -9.15 29.07 -17.99
C ALA A 374 -10.09 29.17 -16.76
N SER A 375 -11.17 28.40 -16.76
CA SER A 375 -12.13 28.29 -15.65
C SER A 375 -11.53 27.59 -14.43
N GLU A 376 -10.87 26.45 -14.61
CA GLU A 376 -10.18 25.70 -13.55
C GLU A 376 -9.07 26.54 -12.91
N ARG A 377 -8.28 27.21 -13.73
CA ARG A 377 -7.24 28.13 -13.28
C ARG A 377 -7.82 29.28 -12.49
N ALA A 378 -8.87 29.95 -12.99
CA ALA A 378 -9.52 31.04 -12.27
C ALA A 378 -10.05 30.57 -10.90
N ALA A 379 -10.62 29.37 -10.83
CA ALA A 379 -11.07 28.76 -9.58
C ALA A 379 -9.89 28.47 -8.62
N ALA A 380 -8.76 27.98 -9.14
CA ALA A 380 -7.56 27.73 -8.37
C ALA A 380 -6.91 29.03 -7.84
N VAL A 381 -6.82 30.09 -8.65
CA VAL A 381 -6.37 31.42 -8.22
C VAL A 381 -7.25 31.94 -7.09
N ALA A 382 -8.58 31.88 -7.25
CA ALA A 382 -9.51 32.29 -6.22
C ALA A 382 -9.38 31.43 -4.95
N HIS A 383 -9.07 30.14 -5.09
CA HIS A 383 -8.84 29.25 -3.95
C HIS A 383 -7.56 29.62 -3.18
N VAL A 384 -6.44 29.86 -3.85
CA VAL A 384 -5.18 30.32 -3.23
C VAL A 384 -5.39 31.65 -2.53
N ALA A 385 -6.10 32.60 -3.16
CA ALA A 385 -6.44 33.88 -2.52
C ALA A 385 -7.25 33.68 -1.22
N ARG A 386 -8.20 32.74 -1.19
CA ARG A 386 -8.94 32.39 0.03
C ARG A 386 -8.06 31.75 1.11
N LEU A 387 -7.12 30.89 0.72
CA LEU A 387 -6.16 30.29 1.67
C LEU A 387 -5.24 31.36 2.26
N ASN A 388 -4.74 32.30 1.46
CA ASN A 388 -3.91 33.41 1.93
C ASN A 388 -4.64 34.39 2.86
N ALA A 389 -5.96 34.56 2.67
CA ALA A 389 -6.77 35.42 3.53
C ALA A 389 -7.09 34.80 4.91
N ARG A 390 -6.92 33.48 5.08
CA ARG A 390 -7.23 32.77 6.33
C ARG A 390 -6.00 32.73 7.25
N PRO A 391 -6.11 33.16 8.53
CA PRO A 391 -4.98 33.13 9.47
C PRO A 391 -4.31 31.76 9.60
N GLU A 392 -5.09 30.68 9.57
CA GLU A 392 -4.59 29.31 9.74
C GLU A 392 -3.72 28.80 8.58
N SER A 393 -3.85 29.37 7.38
CA SER A 393 -3.13 28.93 6.18
C SER A 393 -2.26 30.01 5.53
N ARG A 394 -2.32 31.25 6.03
CA ARG A 394 -1.53 32.37 5.51
C ARG A 394 -0.02 32.14 5.62
N ASP A 395 0.40 31.51 6.71
CA ASP A 395 1.82 31.23 6.99
C ASP A 395 2.23 29.81 6.57
N ASP A 396 1.36 29.11 5.84
CA ASP A 396 1.66 27.79 5.30
C ASP A 396 2.70 27.93 4.15
N PRO A 397 3.90 27.33 4.26
CA PRO A 397 4.97 27.53 3.28
C PRO A 397 4.59 27.13 1.85
N TRP A 398 3.71 26.14 1.69
CA TRP A 398 3.28 25.68 0.38
C TRP A 398 2.25 26.64 -0.21
N VAL A 399 1.32 27.14 0.58
CA VAL A 399 0.35 28.13 0.11
C VAL A 399 1.07 29.41 -0.34
N VAL A 400 2.06 29.87 0.44
CA VAL A 400 2.90 31.02 0.09
C VAL A 400 3.62 30.78 -1.24
N ALA A 401 4.29 29.64 -1.39
CA ALA A 401 4.99 29.28 -2.61
C ALA A 401 4.07 29.20 -3.85
N ILE A 402 2.86 28.65 -3.70
CA ILE A 402 1.88 28.59 -4.80
C ILE A 402 1.42 29.99 -5.19
N ALA A 403 1.26 30.89 -4.22
CA ALA A 403 0.85 32.26 -4.47
C ALA A 403 1.92 33.05 -5.25
N GLU A 404 3.21 32.81 -4.96
CA GLU A 404 4.33 33.37 -5.71
C GLU A 404 4.41 32.82 -7.14
N ASP A 405 4.10 31.53 -7.32
CA ASP A 405 4.17 30.83 -8.61
C ASP A 405 2.82 30.82 -9.39
N VAL A 406 1.84 31.64 -9.03
CA VAL A 406 0.45 31.58 -9.57
C VAL A 406 0.36 31.77 -11.10
N ASP A 407 1.34 32.45 -11.69
CA ASP A 407 1.44 32.71 -13.13
C ASP A 407 2.36 31.74 -13.88
N VAL A 408 3.01 30.80 -13.16
CA VAL A 408 3.86 29.77 -13.76
C VAL A 408 2.99 28.73 -14.48
N ARG A 409 3.31 28.45 -15.75
CA ARG A 409 2.54 27.53 -16.60
C ARG A 409 3.44 26.52 -17.30
N CYS A 410 2.89 25.33 -17.53
CA CYS A 410 3.46 24.42 -18.50
C CYS A 410 3.11 24.89 -19.92
N ALA A 411 4.11 24.97 -20.79
CA ALA A 411 3.87 25.24 -22.19
C ALA A 411 3.02 24.10 -22.79
N PRO A 412 2.04 24.41 -23.66
CA PRO A 412 1.37 23.37 -24.42
C PRO A 412 2.40 22.58 -25.24
N PRO A 413 2.22 21.25 -25.37
CA PRO A 413 3.16 20.39 -26.09
C PRO A 413 3.31 20.77 -27.57
#